data_AF-A0A9X0W974-F1
#
_entry.id   AF-A0A9X0W974-F1
#
_cell.length_a   1.000
_cell.length_b   1.000
_cell.length_c   1.000
_cell.angle_alpha   90.00
_cell.angle_beta   90.00
_cell.angle_gamma   90.00
#
_symmetry.space_group_name_H-M   'P 1'
#
loop_
_entity.id
_entity.type
_entity.pdbx_description
1 polymer ?
#
loop_
_entity_poly.entity_id
_entity_poly.type
_entity_poly.pdbx_seq_one_letter_code
_entity_poly.pdbx_strand_id
1 'polypeptide(L)'
;MVRIVVTPPAAVGAESTGPIPLTHHQILELVAPFSRRGRQVDLAASDRALRRLNFKPVSHPDLPLAGEALTESLILEHPEADQFRLRRILTDDSGLSSTLEIEGPDAGLLLEQVEAIAVERQIIAVEGVHIARSYRLQPVAASEHRPAHWRLQLTTAEARAEGTVLTLNAKTGRKMPADIELDGEAEHHLQVPADLFAVLGWDWRPLRPLGKFWRGSVRIAADEPQRTADAESKFSRAVSHLAKTLRSDPADFHARWQSARWRVTFQRAIPVLIGIGLMGSAPLIQLFSLEDASLARMLIFHAPPMLLIGIFMMRELPVIEIPPMPRRLVGRDWIIDDGKGRLERRSVQGAEAG
;
A
#
# COMPACT_ATOMS: atom_id res chain seq x y z
N MET A 1 -7.71 -58.04 -20.31
CA MET A 1 -7.91 -56.86 -21.17
C MET A 1 -6.95 -55.78 -20.66
N VAL A 2 -5.73 -55.72 -21.23
CA VAL A 2 -4.64 -54.86 -20.73
C VAL A 2 -4.60 -53.61 -21.61
N ARG A 3 -4.87 -52.45 -21.01
CA ARG A 3 -4.94 -51.15 -21.68
C ARG A 3 -3.53 -50.55 -21.73
N ILE A 4 -2.87 -50.66 -22.88
CA ILE A 4 -1.58 -50.01 -23.13
C ILE A 4 -1.85 -48.53 -23.37
N VAL A 5 -1.41 -47.68 -22.45
CA VAL A 5 -1.40 -46.22 -22.62
C VAL A 5 -0.10 -45.86 -23.32
N VAL A 6 -0.20 -45.48 -24.59
CA VAL A 6 0.95 -44.94 -25.35
C VAL A 6 1.09 -43.47 -24.96
N THR A 7 2.12 -43.17 -24.17
CA THR A 7 2.57 -41.80 -23.90
C THR A 7 3.20 -41.23 -25.18
N PRO A 8 2.71 -40.11 -25.75
CA PRO A 8 3.38 -39.48 -26.87
C PRO A 8 4.76 -38.93 -26.43
N PRO A 9 5.80 -38.98 -27.28
CA PRO A 9 7.09 -38.41 -26.94
C PRO A 9 6.97 -36.91 -26.72
N ALA A 10 7.69 -36.42 -25.70
CA ALA A 10 7.78 -35.01 -25.36
C ALA A 10 8.16 -34.18 -26.60
N ALA A 11 7.38 -33.13 -26.88
CA ALA A 11 7.73 -32.15 -27.87
C ALA A 11 9.10 -31.56 -27.52
N VAL A 12 10.07 -31.87 -28.38
CA VAL A 12 11.41 -31.28 -28.38
C VAL A 12 11.27 -29.77 -28.50
N GLY A 13 12.06 -29.05 -27.69
CA GLY A 13 11.96 -27.63 -27.41
C GLY A 13 11.55 -26.74 -28.59
N ALA A 14 10.39 -26.11 -28.45
CA ALA A 14 10.19 -24.81 -29.06
C ALA A 14 11.13 -23.84 -28.32
N GLU A 15 12.31 -23.57 -28.88
CA GLU A 15 13.07 -22.38 -28.53
C GLU A 15 12.11 -21.20 -28.65
N SER A 16 11.75 -20.59 -27.52
CA SER A 16 11.00 -19.33 -27.53
C SER A 16 11.91 -18.29 -28.20
N THR A 17 11.70 -18.08 -29.49
CA THR A 17 12.39 -17.04 -30.24
C THR A 17 11.97 -15.74 -29.58
N GLY A 18 12.90 -15.11 -28.85
CA GLY A 18 12.65 -13.84 -28.18
C GLY A 18 12.16 -12.79 -29.17
N PRO A 19 11.57 -11.69 -28.69
CA PRO A 19 11.04 -10.66 -29.57
C PRO A 19 12.17 -10.10 -30.46
N ILE A 20 11.83 -9.76 -31.71
CA ILE A 20 12.81 -9.24 -32.68
C ILE A 20 13.49 -8.00 -32.07
N PRO A 21 14.84 -8.00 -31.95
CA PRO A 21 15.56 -6.87 -31.38
C PRO A 21 15.29 -5.56 -32.12
N LEU A 22 15.36 -4.44 -31.42
CA LEU A 22 15.19 -3.13 -32.04
C LEU A 22 16.32 -2.85 -33.05
N THR A 23 15.94 -2.50 -34.28
CA THR A 23 16.88 -2.06 -35.30
C THR A 23 17.34 -0.63 -35.03
N HIS A 24 18.46 -0.23 -35.64
CA HIS A 24 18.97 1.14 -35.51
C HIS A 24 17.93 2.19 -35.97
N HIS A 25 17.26 1.95 -37.10
CA HIS A 25 16.22 2.85 -37.61
C HIS A 25 15.03 2.96 -36.66
N GLN A 26 14.56 1.84 -36.10
CA GLN A 26 13.48 1.83 -35.11
C GLN A 26 13.86 2.64 -33.86
N ILE A 27 15.11 2.51 -33.38
CA ILE A 27 15.57 3.29 -32.22
C ILE A 27 15.52 4.79 -32.53
N LEU A 28 15.97 5.22 -33.71
CA LEU A 28 15.95 6.63 -34.10
C LEU A 28 14.52 7.19 -34.15
N GLU A 29 13.58 6.43 -34.72
CA GLU A 29 12.16 6.82 -34.75
C GLU A 29 11.55 6.93 -33.36
N LEU A 30 11.79 5.93 -32.50
CA LEU A 30 11.25 5.88 -31.13
C LEU A 30 11.82 6.99 -30.24
N VAL A 31 13.09 7.33 -30.39
CA VAL A 31 13.77 8.34 -29.56
C VAL A 31 13.50 9.76 -30.06
N ALA A 32 13.06 9.96 -31.31
CA ALA A 32 12.81 11.28 -31.88
C ALA A 32 11.91 12.22 -31.03
N PRO A 33 10.74 11.80 -30.49
CA PRO A 33 9.95 12.67 -29.61
C PRO A 33 10.68 13.04 -28.31
N PHE A 34 11.48 12.13 -27.75
CA PHE A 34 12.25 12.33 -26.52
C PHE A 34 13.40 13.32 -26.73
N SER A 35 14.17 13.15 -27.81
CA SER A 35 15.27 14.07 -28.17
C SER A 35 14.79 15.50 -28.39
N ARG A 36 13.60 15.69 -29.00
CA ARG A 36 12.99 17.02 -29.17
C ARG A 36 12.65 17.71 -27.84
N ARG A 37 12.45 16.93 -26.77
CA ARG A 37 12.23 17.40 -25.40
C ARG A 37 13.51 17.40 -24.56
N GLY A 38 14.68 17.28 -25.20
CA GLY A 38 15.99 17.30 -24.53
C GLY A 38 16.37 16.00 -23.80
N ARG A 39 15.58 14.92 -23.94
CA ARG A 39 15.87 13.62 -23.34
C ARG A 39 16.82 12.83 -24.23
N GLN A 40 17.99 12.46 -23.71
CA GLN A 40 18.99 11.69 -24.46
C GLN A 40 18.90 10.21 -24.13
N VAL A 41 18.89 9.34 -25.14
CA VAL A 41 18.97 7.89 -24.92
C VAL A 41 20.35 7.50 -24.38
N ASP A 42 20.38 6.60 -23.41
CA ASP A 42 21.58 5.93 -22.93
C ASP A 42 21.69 4.56 -23.61
N LEU A 43 22.51 4.51 -24.68
CA LEU A 43 22.69 3.28 -25.46
C LEU A 43 23.41 2.18 -24.69
N ALA A 44 24.20 2.51 -23.66
CA ALA A 44 24.92 1.53 -22.86
C ALA A 44 24.00 0.87 -21.83
N ALA A 45 23.06 1.65 -21.27
CA ALA A 45 22.05 1.14 -20.35
C ALA A 45 20.85 0.48 -21.07
N SER A 46 20.66 0.73 -22.37
CA SER A 46 19.53 0.18 -23.15
C SER A 46 19.77 -1.27 -23.58
N ASP A 47 18.68 -2.04 -23.69
CA ASP A 47 18.70 -3.42 -24.16
C ASP A 47 17.81 -3.56 -25.41
N ARG A 48 18.45 -3.75 -26.56
CA ARG A 48 17.75 -3.88 -27.85
C ARG A 48 17.03 -5.22 -27.99
N ALA A 49 17.57 -6.29 -27.40
CA ALA A 49 16.99 -7.63 -27.47
C ALA A 49 15.73 -7.71 -26.62
N LEU A 50 15.71 -7.05 -25.46
CA LEU A 50 14.51 -6.88 -24.63
C LEU A 50 13.64 -5.69 -25.03
N ARG A 51 13.98 -5.00 -26.13
CA ARG A 51 13.24 -3.84 -26.67
C ARG A 51 12.99 -2.76 -25.62
N ARG A 52 14.01 -2.48 -24.81
CA ARG A 52 14.00 -1.51 -23.70
C ARG A 52 15.03 -0.41 -23.93
N LEU A 53 14.59 0.84 -23.96
CA LEU A 53 15.42 2.02 -24.09
C LEU A 53 15.44 2.78 -22.77
N ASN A 54 16.63 2.97 -22.20
CA ASN A 54 16.83 3.80 -21.02
C ASN A 54 17.33 5.18 -21.47
N PHE A 55 16.87 6.23 -20.80
CA PHE A 55 17.31 7.59 -21.04
C PHE A 55 18.29 8.03 -19.96
N LYS A 56 19.21 8.93 -20.32
CA LYS A 56 20.15 9.53 -19.36
C LYS A 56 19.37 10.22 -18.24
N PRO A 57 19.78 10.03 -16.97
CA PRO A 57 19.12 10.68 -15.85
C PRO A 57 19.18 12.21 -15.94
N VAL A 58 18.14 12.86 -15.45
CA VAL A 58 18.07 14.32 -15.27
C VAL A 58 17.99 14.61 -13.78
N SER A 59 18.86 15.50 -13.30
CA SER A 59 18.80 15.98 -11.92
C SER A 59 17.88 17.20 -11.83
N HIS A 60 17.08 17.26 -10.77
CA HIS A 60 16.17 18.38 -10.46
C HIS A 60 16.67 19.11 -9.21
N PRO A 61 17.72 19.96 -9.34
CA PRO A 61 18.30 20.66 -8.19
C PRO A 61 17.39 21.76 -7.63
N ASP A 62 16.49 22.30 -8.45
CA ASP A 62 15.54 23.36 -8.07
C ASP A 62 14.28 22.83 -7.35
N LEU A 63 14.15 21.50 -7.26
CA LEU A 63 13.12 20.81 -6.49
C LEU A 63 13.74 20.08 -5.27
N PRO A 64 14.57 20.75 -4.44
CA PRO A 64 15.20 20.07 -3.32
C PRO A 64 14.13 19.73 -2.29
N LEU A 65 14.01 18.44 -1.98
CA LEU A 65 13.27 17.96 -0.83
C LEU A 65 14.25 17.96 0.34
N ALA A 66 14.10 18.93 1.26
CA ALA A 66 14.95 19.08 2.44
C ALA A 66 16.48 18.96 2.22
N GLY A 67 16.99 19.49 1.10
CA GLY A 67 18.43 19.50 0.79
C GLY A 67 18.93 18.31 -0.04
N GLU A 68 18.04 17.42 -0.48
CA GLU A 68 18.38 16.27 -1.33
C GLU A 68 18.10 16.55 -2.80
N ALA A 69 18.98 16.08 -3.68
CA ALA A 69 18.79 16.19 -5.12
C ALA A 69 17.89 15.06 -5.63
N LEU A 70 16.91 15.41 -6.46
CA LEU A 70 16.04 14.41 -7.06
C LEU A 70 16.58 14.01 -8.44
N THR A 71 16.71 12.70 -8.67
CA THR A 71 17.12 12.15 -9.96
C THR A 71 15.93 11.52 -10.68
N GLU A 72 15.67 11.98 -11.90
CA GLU A 72 14.66 11.43 -12.79
C GLU A 72 15.30 10.56 -13.88
N SER A 73 14.73 9.39 -14.11
CA SER A 73 15.06 8.53 -15.26
C SER A 73 13.79 8.12 -16.00
N LEU A 74 13.91 7.98 -17.33
CA LEU A 74 12.85 7.48 -18.19
C LEU A 74 13.25 6.12 -18.77
N ILE A 75 12.28 5.22 -18.87
CA ILE A 75 12.44 3.90 -19.49
C ILE A 75 11.28 3.69 -20.44
N LEU A 76 11.58 3.47 -21.72
CA LEU A 76 10.62 3.11 -22.76
C LEU A 76 10.78 1.62 -23.09
N GLU A 77 9.74 0.84 -22.89
CA GLU A 77 9.63 -0.55 -23.30
C GLU A 77 8.69 -0.65 -24.51
N HIS A 78 9.02 -1.52 -25.46
CA HIS A 78 8.20 -1.81 -26.64
C HIS A 78 7.86 -3.31 -26.66
N PRO A 79 7.01 -3.79 -25.73
CA PRO A 79 6.72 -5.22 -25.54
C PRO A 79 6.11 -5.90 -26.77
N GLU A 80 5.18 -5.23 -27.44
CA GLU A 80 4.43 -5.76 -28.59
C GLU A 80 4.37 -4.69 -29.69
N ALA A 81 3.99 -5.08 -30.92
CA ALA A 81 3.74 -4.11 -31.98
C ALA A 81 2.64 -3.13 -31.56
N ASP A 82 2.89 -1.84 -31.74
CA ASP A 82 1.97 -0.74 -31.40
C ASP A 82 1.58 -0.68 -29.90
N GLN A 83 2.42 -1.23 -29.02
CA GLN A 83 2.27 -1.09 -27.58
C GLN A 83 3.59 -0.64 -26.95
N PHE A 84 3.57 0.57 -26.40
CA PHE A 84 4.66 1.12 -25.61
C PHE A 84 4.26 1.18 -24.15
N ARG A 85 5.24 0.94 -23.28
CA ARG A 85 5.18 1.27 -21.86
C ARG A 85 6.25 2.29 -21.56
N LEU A 86 5.86 3.46 -21.08
CA LEU A 86 6.78 4.48 -20.61
C LEU A 86 6.72 4.54 -19.07
N ARG A 87 7.89 4.51 -18.45
CA ARG A 87 8.05 4.67 -17.00
C ARG A 87 8.92 5.87 -16.70
N ARG A 88 8.45 6.74 -15.81
CA ARG A 88 9.26 7.75 -15.13
C ARG A 88 9.56 7.28 -13.73
N ILE A 89 10.85 7.16 -13.40
CA ILE A 89 11.33 6.78 -12.08
C ILE A 89 12.01 7.99 -11.47
N LEU A 90 11.56 8.37 -10.29
CA LEU A 90 12.18 9.40 -9.47
C LEU A 90 12.81 8.74 -8.26
N THR A 91 14.03 9.12 -7.94
CA THR A 91 14.76 8.61 -6.78
C THR A 91 15.45 9.77 -6.08
N ASP A 92 15.32 9.84 -4.76
CA ASP A 92 16.08 10.80 -3.93
C ASP A 92 17.40 10.19 -3.45
N ASP A 93 18.24 11.00 -2.80
CA ASP A 93 19.56 10.59 -2.31
C ASP A 93 19.46 9.54 -1.19
N SER A 94 18.32 9.47 -0.49
CA SER A 94 18.04 8.44 0.52
C SER A 94 17.71 7.07 -0.10
N GLY A 95 17.50 7.00 -1.41
CA GLY A 95 17.08 5.81 -2.13
C GLY A 95 15.59 5.52 -2.03
N LEU A 96 14.77 6.49 -1.63
CA LEU A 96 13.32 6.43 -1.75
C LEU A 96 12.95 6.63 -3.23
N SER A 97 12.06 5.78 -3.77
CA SER A 97 11.76 5.78 -5.20
C SER A 97 10.26 5.79 -5.51
N SER A 98 9.90 6.53 -6.56
CA SER A 98 8.54 6.62 -7.09
C SER A 98 8.54 6.27 -8.58
N THR A 99 7.57 5.46 -9.02
CA THR A 99 7.35 5.16 -10.45
C THR A 99 6.02 5.74 -10.93
N LEU A 100 6.03 6.45 -12.06
CA LEU A 100 4.86 6.78 -12.87
C LEU A 100 4.89 5.93 -14.14
N GLU A 101 3.85 5.13 -14.37
CA GLU A 101 3.74 4.24 -15.52
C GLU A 101 2.57 4.64 -16.42
N ILE A 102 2.77 4.58 -17.72
CA ILE A 102 1.74 4.76 -18.74
C ILE A 102 1.96 3.76 -19.88
N GLU A 103 0.87 3.29 -20.49
CA GLU A 103 0.89 2.38 -21.63
C GLU A 103 0.01 2.93 -22.76
N GLY A 104 0.43 2.68 -24.00
CA GLY A 104 -0.33 3.09 -25.19
C GLY A 104 0.46 2.98 -26.50
N PRO A 105 -0.16 3.31 -27.64
CA PRO A 105 0.40 3.04 -28.95
C PRO A 105 1.35 4.11 -29.51
N ASP A 106 1.44 5.29 -28.88
CA ASP A 106 2.26 6.40 -29.37
C ASP A 106 3.21 6.89 -28.27
N ALA A 107 4.50 6.60 -28.40
CA ALA A 107 5.52 6.98 -27.42
C ALA A 107 5.62 8.50 -27.18
N GLY A 108 5.35 9.33 -28.20
CA GLY A 108 5.35 10.79 -28.09
C GLY A 108 4.17 11.29 -27.25
N LEU A 109 2.97 10.74 -27.47
CA LEU A 109 1.80 11.03 -26.64
C LEU A 109 2.02 10.58 -25.20
N LEU A 110 2.62 9.39 -24.99
CA LEU A 110 2.94 8.90 -23.65
C LEU A 110 3.90 9.85 -22.91
N LEU A 111 4.93 10.35 -23.59
CA LEU A 111 5.86 11.33 -23.02
C LEU A 111 5.15 12.62 -22.61
N GLU A 112 4.27 13.16 -23.47
CA GLU A 112 3.50 14.36 -23.17
C GLU A 112 2.66 14.19 -21.90
N GLN A 113 1.99 13.05 -21.73
CA GLN A 113 1.15 12.79 -20.56
C GLN A 113 1.97 12.57 -19.29
N VAL A 114 3.15 11.94 -19.38
CA VAL A 114 4.07 11.81 -18.25
C VAL A 114 4.60 13.17 -17.81
N GLU A 115 5.01 14.01 -18.76
CA GLU A 115 5.52 15.36 -18.48
C GLU A 115 4.44 16.30 -17.91
N ALA A 116 3.16 16.08 -18.24
CA ALA A 116 2.04 16.82 -17.67
C ALA A 116 1.85 16.58 -16.15
N ILE A 117 2.38 15.49 -15.61
CA ILE A 117 2.36 15.23 -14.17
C ILE A 117 3.60 15.86 -13.53
N ALA A 118 3.38 16.85 -12.66
CA ALA A 118 4.45 17.50 -11.90
C ALA A 118 5.29 16.49 -11.10
N VAL A 119 6.60 16.71 -11.05
CA VAL A 119 7.59 15.84 -10.38
C VAL A 119 7.33 15.80 -8.87
N GLU A 120 6.99 16.96 -8.31
CA GLU A 120 6.65 17.20 -6.92
C GLU A 120 5.38 16.46 -6.49
N ARG A 121 4.56 15.97 -7.42
CA ARG A 121 3.41 15.13 -7.07
C ARG A 121 3.85 13.72 -6.67
N GLN A 122 4.92 13.22 -7.28
CA GLN A 122 5.46 11.89 -7.05
C GLN A 122 6.33 11.80 -5.80
N ILE A 123 7.10 12.84 -5.46
CA ILE A 123 7.81 12.91 -4.19
C ILE A 123 7.47 14.23 -3.49
N ILE A 124 6.91 14.13 -2.28
CA ILE A 124 6.59 15.28 -1.42
C ILE A 124 7.29 15.13 -0.07
N ALA A 125 7.42 16.24 0.65
CA ALA A 125 7.79 16.23 2.06
C ALA A 125 6.58 16.57 2.95
N VAL A 126 6.40 15.82 4.04
CA VAL A 126 5.39 16.06 5.07
C VAL A 126 6.08 15.99 6.44
N GLU A 127 6.09 17.09 7.20
CA GLU A 127 6.75 17.15 8.52
C GLU A 127 8.24 16.74 8.49
N GLY A 128 8.91 17.06 7.38
CA GLY A 128 10.31 16.69 7.13
C GLY A 128 10.53 15.23 6.72
N VAL A 129 9.45 14.46 6.48
CA VAL A 129 9.53 13.08 5.98
C VAL A 129 9.19 13.03 4.51
N HIS A 130 10.04 12.38 3.70
CA HIS A 130 9.79 12.18 2.28
C HIS A 130 8.77 11.08 2.06
N ILE A 131 7.87 11.32 1.11
CA ILE A 131 6.83 10.40 0.67
C ILE A 131 6.97 10.23 -0.84
N ALA A 132 7.31 9.02 -1.28
CA ALA A 132 7.24 8.63 -2.66
C ALA A 132 5.88 8.01 -2.98
N ARG A 133 5.26 8.46 -4.07
CA ARG A 133 3.94 8.00 -4.53
C ARG A 133 4.08 7.49 -5.95
N SER A 134 3.80 6.21 -6.16
CA SER A 134 3.85 5.61 -7.48
C SER A 134 2.46 5.57 -8.10
N TYR A 135 2.40 5.86 -9.39
CA TYR A 135 1.15 6.05 -10.12
C TYR A 135 1.09 5.22 -11.40
N ARG A 136 -0.13 4.97 -11.85
CA ARG A 136 -0.42 4.51 -13.20
C ARG A 136 -1.37 5.49 -13.89
N LEU A 137 -1.05 5.89 -15.10
CA LEU A 137 -1.96 6.62 -15.98
C LEU A 137 -2.71 5.62 -16.86
N GLN A 138 -4.03 5.63 -16.77
CA GLN A 138 -4.91 4.79 -17.58
C GLN A 138 -5.71 5.63 -18.57
N PRO A 139 -5.79 5.24 -19.85
CA PRO A 139 -6.67 5.90 -20.79
C PRO A 139 -8.12 5.59 -20.42
N VAL A 140 -8.96 6.61 -20.43
CA VAL A 140 -10.41 6.49 -20.25
C VAL A 140 -11.07 6.91 -21.56
N ALA A 141 -11.81 5.99 -22.17
CA ALA A 141 -12.55 6.25 -23.40
C ALA A 141 -13.56 7.40 -23.20
N ALA A 142 -13.87 8.09 -24.28
CA ALA A 142 -14.93 9.09 -24.28
C ALA A 142 -16.28 8.44 -23.92
N SER A 143 -17.14 9.23 -23.30
CA SER A 143 -18.52 8.91 -22.99
C SER A 143 -19.40 10.06 -23.45
N GLU A 144 -20.72 9.86 -23.55
CA GLU A 144 -21.68 10.90 -23.96
C GLU A 144 -21.49 12.24 -23.21
N HIS A 145 -21.02 12.19 -21.96
CA HIS A 145 -20.91 13.36 -21.08
C HIS A 145 -19.46 13.78 -20.79
N ARG A 146 -18.44 13.02 -21.26
CA ARG A 146 -17.02 13.35 -21.01
C ARG A 146 -16.12 12.92 -22.16
N PRO A 147 -15.20 13.78 -22.60
CA PRO A 147 -14.21 13.41 -23.60
C PRO A 147 -13.24 12.34 -23.05
N ALA A 148 -12.54 11.69 -23.98
CA ALA A 148 -11.43 10.81 -23.63
C ALA A 148 -10.39 11.59 -22.82
N HIS A 149 -9.88 10.97 -21.75
CA HIS A 149 -8.91 11.60 -20.86
C HIS A 149 -8.04 10.53 -20.20
N TRP A 150 -6.94 10.97 -19.63
CA TRP A 150 -6.08 10.12 -18.82
C TRP A 150 -6.48 10.20 -17.36
N ARG A 151 -6.58 9.04 -16.71
CA ARG A 151 -6.88 8.91 -15.29
C ARG A 151 -5.64 8.50 -14.55
N LEU A 152 -5.18 9.36 -13.64
CA LEU A 152 -4.12 9.05 -12.70
C LEU A 152 -4.66 8.17 -11.58
N GLN A 153 -3.97 7.09 -11.27
CA GLN A 153 -4.29 6.17 -10.18
C GLN A 153 -3.08 5.98 -9.29
N LEU A 154 -3.22 6.26 -8.00
CA LEU A 154 -2.22 5.89 -7.01
C LEU A 154 -2.15 4.37 -6.93
N THR A 155 -0.93 3.84 -6.99
CA THR A 155 -0.69 2.39 -6.94
C THR A 155 -0.01 1.99 -5.64
N THR A 156 1.05 2.68 -5.26
CA THR A 156 1.74 2.50 -3.99
C THR A 156 2.20 3.86 -3.46
N ALA A 157 2.42 3.95 -2.16
CA ALA A 157 3.14 5.04 -1.55
C ALA A 157 4.11 4.49 -0.48
N GLU A 158 5.28 5.08 -0.36
CA GLU A 158 6.32 4.71 0.61
C GLU A 158 6.80 5.97 1.32
N ALA A 159 7.07 5.85 2.61
CA ALA A 159 7.70 6.90 3.40
C ALA A 159 8.67 6.28 4.40
N ARG A 160 9.79 6.95 4.65
CA ARG A 160 10.79 6.53 5.64
C ARG A 160 10.88 7.53 6.76
N ALA A 161 10.58 7.12 7.98
CA ALA A 161 10.54 7.99 9.14
C ALA A 161 11.18 7.32 10.35
N GLU A 162 12.16 7.98 10.98
CA GLU A 162 12.75 7.57 12.26
C GLU A 162 13.19 6.08 12.28
N GLY A 163 13.82 5.57 11.21
CA GLY A 163 14.25 4.16 11.13
C GLY A 163 13.11 3.17 10.84
N THR A 164 12.00 3.64 10.27
CA THR A 164 10.85 2.82 9.87
C THR A 164 10.46 3.07 8.42
N VAL A 165 9.94 2.05 7.76
CA VAL A 165 9.39 2.13 6.41
C VAL A 165 7.88 1.91 6.49
N LEU A 166 7.11 2.91 6.09
CA LEU A 166 5.67 2.84 5.95
C LEU A 166 5.31 2.72 4.47
N THR A 167 4.62 1.65 4.10
CA THR A 167 4.17 1.39 2.74
C THR A 167 2.65 1.32 2.69
N LEU A 168 2.06 1.91 1.67
CA LEU A 168 0.65 1.79 1.33
C LEU A 168 0.52 1.17 -0.06
N ASN A 169 -0.30 0.13 -0.18
CA ASN A 169 -0.63 -0.51 -1.44
C ASN A 169 -2.10 -0.21 -1.79
N ALA A 170 -2.30 0.57 -2.86
CA ALA A 170 -3.61 0.95 -3.37
C ALA A 170 -4.06 0.10 -4.57
N LYS A 171 -3.21 -0.84 -5.08
CA LYS A 171 -3.52 -1.81 -6.15
C LYS A 171 -4.48 -2.92 -5.70
N THR A 172 -5.38 -2.60 -4.79
CA THR A 172 -6.44 -3.49 -4.34
C THR A 172 -7.61 -3.40 -5.32
N GLY A 173 -8.43 -4.45 -5.43
CA GLY A 173 -9.60 -4.47 -6.31
C GLY A 173 -10.54 -3.26 -6.13
N ARG A 174 -11.45 -3.05 -7.09
CA ARG A 174 -12.43 -1.96 -7.01
C ARG A 174 -13.16 -2.02 -5.67
N LYS A 175 -13.38 -0.87 -5.03
CA LYS A 175 -14.08 -0.75 -3.73
C LYS A 175 -13.35 -1.41 -2.54
N MET A 176 -12.14 -1.91 -2.71
CA MET A 176 -11.33 -2.49 -1.64
C MET A 176 -10.56 -1.39 -0.88
N PRO A 177 -10.32 -1.60 0.43
CA PRO A 177 -9.40 -0.77 1.22
C PRO A 177 -7.98 -0.86 0.66
N ALA A 178 -7.14 0.11 0.97
CA ALA A 178 -5.70 -0.02 0.73
C ALA A 178 -5.04 -0.76 1.89
N ASP A 179 -4.04 -1.56 1.57
CA ASP A 179 -3.22 -2.25 2.57
C ASP A 179 -2.10 -1.32 3.04
N ILE A 180 -1.75 -1.42 4.32
CA ILE A 180 -0.66 -0.66 4.93
C ILE A 180 0.28 -1.64 5.61
N GLU A 181 1.57 -1.41 5.38
CA GLU A 181 2.65 -2.18 5.99
C GLU A 181 3.61 -1.22 6.66
N LEU A 182 4.02 -1.56 7.88
CA LEU A 182 4.97 -0.80 8.66
C LEU A 182 6.08 -1.75 9.10
N ASP A 183 7.31 -1.46 8.70
CA ASP A 183 8.49 -2.27 8.97
C ASP A 183 9.61 -1.43 9.59
N GLY A 184 10.49 -2.09 10.34
CA GLY A 184 11.72 -1.50 10.84
C GLY A 184 12.76 -1.48 9.73
N GLU A 185 13.49 -0.38 9.59
CA GLU A 185 14.61 -0.30 8.63
C GLU A 185 15.78 -1.15 9.17
N ALA A 186 16.38 -2.04 8.37
CA ALA A 186 17.62 -2.79 8.66
C ALA A 186 17.77 -3.41 10.08
N GLU A 187 17.49 -4.72 10.23
CA GLU A 187 17.62 -5.52 11.49
C GLU A 187 16.89 -4.99 12.74
N HIS A 188 16.25 -3.83 12.67
CA HIS A 188 15.46 -3.30 13.77
C HIS A 188 14.08 -3.97 13.84
N HIS A 189 13.62 -4.22 15.08
CA HIS A 189 12.28 -4.72 15.36
C HIS A 189 11.40 -3.60 15.93
N LEU A 190 10.20 -3.43 15.36
CA LEU A 190 9.23 -2.43 15.79
C LEU A 190 8.31 -2.94 16.90
N GLN A 191 8.30 -2.23 18.04
CA GLN A 191 7.33 -2.40 19.10
C GLN A 191 6.32 -1.25 19.10
N VAL A 192 5.29 -1.39 18.28
CA VAL A 192 4.19 -0.43 18.19
C VAL A 192 2.87 -1.05 18.66
N PRO A 193 1.92 -0.25 19.18
CA PRO A 193 0.63 -0.79 19.56
C PRO A 193 -0.22 -1.04 18.31
N ALA A 194 -1.05 -2.09 18.35
CA ALA A 194 -1.94 -2.45 17.24
C ALA A 194 -2.86 -1.29 16.81
N ASP A 195 -3.21 -0.37 17.71
CA ASP A 195 -4.06 0.77 17.41
C ASP A 195 -3.32 2.03 16.94
N LEU A 196 -2.03 1.93 16.61
CA LEU A 196 -1.18 3.05 16.17
C LEU A 196 -1.86 3.93 15.12
N PHE A 197 -2.42 3.36 14.05
CA PHE A 197 -3.15 4.15 13.05
C PHE A 197 -4.67 4.19 13.28
N ALA A 198 -5.23 3.22 14.01
CA ALA A 198 -6.67 3.17 14.30
C ALA A 198 -7.16 4.39 15.11
N VAL A 199 -6.27 5.04 15.87
CA VAL A 199 -6.59 6.29 16.58
C VAL A 199 -6.89 7.46 15.62
N LEU A 200 -6.44 7.41 14.36
CA LEU A 200 -6.67 8.45 13.35
C LEU A 200 -8.10 8.53 12.83
N GLY A 201 -8.91 7.48 13.05
CA GLY A 201 -10.33 7.48 12.74
C GLY A 201 -10.89 6.12 12.33
N TRP A 202 -12.19 6.10 12.04
CA TRP A 202 -12.96 4.89 11.69
C TRP A 202 -12.51 4.19 10.40
N ASP A 203 -11.84 4.90 9.51
CA ASP A 203 -11.33 4.33 8.26
C ASP A 203 -10.13 3.42 8.48
N TRP A 204 -9.47 3.51 9.63
CA TRP A 204 -8.22 2.82 9.92
C TRP A 204 -8.49 1.55 10.72
N ARG A 205 -8.01 0.42 10.21
CA ARG A 205 -8.03 -0.83 10.95
C ARG A 205 -6.81 -0.95 11.87
N PRO A 206 -6.92 -1.64 13.01
CA PRO A 206 -5.76 -1.97 13.84
C PRO A 206 -4.73 -2.76 13.05
N LEU A 207 -3.47 -2.42 13.25
CA LEU A 207 -2.33 -3.17 12.78
C LEU A 207 -2.27 -4.54 13.46
N ARG A 208 -1.76 -5.53 12.73
CA ARG A 208 -1.49 -6.88 13.20
C ARG A 208 -0.01 -7.19 12.99
N PRO A 209 0.67 -7.75 13.99
CA PRO A 209 2.04 -8.20 13.81
C PRO A 209 2.05 -9.40 12.86
N LEU A 210 2.93 -9.37 11.86
CA LEU A 210 3.15 -10.46 10.92
C LEU A 210 4.65 -10.72 10.79
N GLY A 211 5.19 -11.50 11.72
CA GLY A 211 6.64 -11.72 11.81
C GLY A 211 7.34 -10.44 12.30
N LYS A 212 8.16 -9.83 11.43
CA LYS A 212 8.95 -8.63 11.76
C LYS A 212 8.26 -7.31 11.42
N PHE A 213 7.21 -7.35 10.60
CA PHE A 213 6.47 -6.15 10.17
C PHE A 213 5.04 -6.17 10.70
N TRP A 214 4.39 -5.02 10.61
CA TRP A 214 3.00 -4.81 11.00
C TRP A 214 2.16 -4.54 9.76
N ARG A 215 1.02 -5.23 9.64
CA ARG A 215 0.07 -5.04 8.52
C ARG A 215 -1.28 -4.55 9.03
N GLY A 216 -1.87 -3.58 8.33
CA GLY A 216 -3.24 -3.15 8.52
C GLY A 216 -3.89 -2.75 7.20
N SER A 217 -5.06 -2.15 7.29
CA SER A 217 -5.76 -1.62 6.12
C SER A 217 -6.40 -0.27 6.44
N VAL A 218 -6.59 0.53 5.40
CA VAL A 218 -7.30 1.79 5.46
C VAL A 218 -8.40 1.84 4.40
N ARG A 219 -9.62 2.16 4.82
CA ARG A 219 -10.71 2.39 3.89
C ARG A 219 -10.42 3.65 3.08
N ILE A 220 -10.48 3.52 1.75
CA ILE A 220 -10.33 4.64 0.82
C ILE A 220 -11.55 4.74 -0.10
N ALA A 221 -11.72 5.89 -0.74
CA ALA A 221 -12.84 6.09 -1.66
C ALA A 221 -12.89 5.02 -2.78
N ALA A 222 -14.11 4.76 -3.25
CA ALA A 222 -14.39 3.61 -4.10
C ALA A 222 -13.93 3.78 -5.55
N ASP A 223 -14.03 5.00 -6.07
CA ASP A 223 -13.89 5.30 -7.49
C ASP A 223 -12.96 6.51 -7.69
N GLU A 224 -12.33 6.56 -8.85
CA GLU A 224 -11.46 7.67 -9.25
C GLU A 224 -12.27 8.85 -9.80
N PRO A 225 -11.81 10.10 -9.60
CA PRO A 225 -10.50 10.52 -9.05
C PRO A 225 -10.42 10.64 -7.52
N GLN A 226 -11.54 10.47 -6.81
CA GLN A 226 -11.58 10.67 -5.35
C GLN A 226 -10.75 9.62 -4.60
N ARG A 227 -10.65 8.40 -5.14
CA ARG A 227 -9.84 7.33 -4.55
C ARG A 227 -8.37 7.71 -4.41
N THR A 228 -7.75 8.22 -5.47
CA THR A 228 -6.36 8.70 -5.41
C THR A 228 -6.19 9.83 -4.41
N ALA A 229 -7.06 10.85 -4.45
CA ALA A 229 -6.97 11.99 -3.53
C ALA A 229 -7.16 11.60 -2.05
N ASP A 230 -8.11 10.70 -1.76
CA ASP A 230 -8.37 10.20 -0.40
C ASP A 230 -7.19 9.36 0.12
N ALA A 231 -6.63 8.49 -0.73
CA ALA A 231 -5.46 7.69 -0.38
C ALA A 231 -4.21 8.57 -0.12
N GLU A 232 -3.94 9.54 -0.99
CA GLU A 232 -2.84 10.52 -0.82
C GLU A 232 -2.96 11.27 0.51
N SER A 233 -4.15 11.81 0.81
CA SER A 233 -4.41 12.56 2.05
C SER A 233 -4.29 11.68 3.29
N LYS A 234 -4.86 10.47 3.28
CA LYS A 234 -4.79 9.53 4.40
C LYS A 234 -3.36 9.07 4.66
N PHE A 235 -2.60 8.79 3.60
CA PHE A 235 -1.20 8.41 3.74
C PHE A 235 -0.36 9.53 4.33
N SER A 236 -0.50 10.77 3.83
CA SER A 236 0.20 11.93 4.41
C SER A 236 -0.16 12.17 5.89
N ARG A 237 -1.43 11.96 6.27
CA ARG A 237 -1.84 12.02 7.69
C ARG A 237 -1.20 10.92 8.53
N ALA A 238 -1.08 9.69 8.02
CA ALA A 238 -0.41 8.61 8.72
C ALA A 238 1.09 8.87 8.87
N VAL A 239 1.76 9.37 7.84
CA VAL A 239 3.18 9.74 7.90
C VAL A 239 3.42 10.84 8.94
N SER A 240 2.63 11.91 8.91
CA SER A 240 2.70 12.99 9.91
C SER A 240 2.49 12.46 11.34
N HIS A 241 1.51 11.56 11.53
CA HIS A 241 1.25 10.92 12.81
C HIS A 241 2.40 10.02 13.27
N LEU A 242 2.92 9.18 12.37
CA LEU A 242 4.02 8.26 12.64
C LEU A 242 5.28 9.03 13.07
N ALA A 243 5.70 10.02 12.29
CA ALA A 243 6.87 10.85 12.60
C ALA A 243 6.75 11.53 13.97
N LYS A 244 5.59 12.12 14.28
CA LYS A 244 5.35 12.74 15.60
C LYS A 244 5.33 11.72 16.74
N THR A 245 4.85 10.52 16.48
CA THR A 245 4.72 9.47 17.50
C THR A 245 6.07 8.85 17.82
N LEU A 246 6.86 8.51 16.80
CA LEU A 246 8.18 7.90 16.97
C LEU A 246 9.20 8.86 17.60
N ARG A 247 9.05 10.17 17.41
CA ARG A 247 9.86 11.20 18.11
C ARG A 247 9.49 11.41 19.58
N SER A 248 8.32 10.94 20.02
CA SER A 248 7.86 11.08 21.41
C SER A 248 8.12 9.79 22.20
N ASP A 249 8.16 9.84 23.53
CA ASP A 249 8.24 8.63 24.37
C ASP A 249 6.96 7.78 24.17
N PRO A 250 7.05 6.43 24.15
CA PRO A 250 5.89 5.54 24.13
C PRO A 250 4.79 5.88 25.15
N ALA A 251 5.15 6.33 26.34
CA ALA A 251 4.21 6.75 27.37
C ALA A 251 3.35 7.94 26.93
N ASP A 252 3.90 8.88 26.16
CA ASP A 252 3.21 10.08 25.69
C ASP A 252 2.12 9.73 24.67
N PHE A 253 2.36 8.73 23.81
CA PHE A 253 1.34 8.24 22.90
C PHE A 253 0.12 7.73 23.68
N HIS A 254 0.36 6.95 24.74
CA HIS A 254 -0.71 6.40 25.56
C HIS A 254 -1.50 7.46 26.30
N ALA A 255 -0.83 8.49 26.81
CA ALA A 255 -1.48 9.62 27.48
C ALA A 255 -2.30 10.46 26.47
N ARG A 256 -1.69 10.82 25.34
CA ARG A 256 -2.30 11.71 24.33
C ARG A 256 -3.51 11.10 23.63
N TRP A 257 -3.45 9.80 23.36
CA TRP A 257 -4.47 9.11 22.56
C TRP A 257 -5.44 8.23 23.36
N GLN A 258 -5.42 8.31 24.69
CA GLN A 258 -6.18 7.40 25.57
C GLN A 258 -7.67 7.26 25.17
N SER A 259 -8.35 8.38 24.88
CA SER A 259 -9.76 8.38 24.46
C SER A 259 -9.97 7.71 23.10
N ALA A 260 -9.09 7.99 22.14
CA ALA A 260 -9.14 7.37 20.82
C ALA A 260 -8.87 5.86 20.88
N ARG A 261 -7.97 5.42 21.76
CA ARG A 261 -7.69 3.99 21.98
C ARG A 261 -8.90 3.27 22.57
N TRP A 262 -9.56 3.85 23.57
CA TRP A 262 -10.82 3.33 24.11
C TRP A 262 -11.93 3.24 23.06
N ARG A 263 -12.02 4.25 22.20
CA ARG A 263 -12.92 4.20 21.04
C ARG A 263 -12.61 3.00 20.14
N VAL A 264 -11.35 2.75 19.82
CA VAL A 264 -10.93 1.59 19.00
C VAL A 264 -11.29 0.27 19.70
N THR A 265 -11.06 0.15 21.00
CA THR A 265 -11.47 -1.03 21.80
C THR A 265 -12.99 -1.24 21.74
N PHE A 266 -13.78 -0.19 21.94
CA PHE A 266 -15.24 -0.26 21.87
C PHE A 266 -15.72 -0.68 20.47
N GLN A 267 -15.14 -0.10 19.42
CA GLN A 267 -15.46 -0.45 18.03
C GLN A 267 -15.23 -1.94 17.73
N ARG A 268 -14.13 -2.50 18.21
CA ARG A 268 -13.81 -3.93 18.06
C ARG A 268 -14.75 -4.82 18.87
N ALA A 269 -15.30 -4.32 19.98
CA ALA A 269 -16.25 -5.05 20.80
C ALA A 269 -17.66 -5.11 20.19
N ILE A 270 -18.01 -4.24 19.22
CA ILE A 270 -19.38 -4.17 18.65
C ILE A 270 -19.90 -5.53 18.18
N PRO A 271 -19.19 -6.32 17.36
CA PRO A 271 -19.71 -7.62 16.90
C PRO A 271 -19.95 -8.61 18.06
N VAL A 272 -19.05 -8.62 19.05
CA VAL A 272 -19.19 -9.46 20.25
C VAL A 272 -20.39 -9.01 21.09
N LEU A 273 -20.56 -7.71 21.30
CA LEU A 273 -21.69 -7.13 22.03
C LEU A 273 -23.02 -7.41 21.33
N ILE A 274 -23.05 -7.34 20.00
CA ILE A 274 -24.23 -7.73 19.20
C ILE A 274 -24.53 -9.21 19.40
N GLY A 275 -23.52 -10.09 19.33
CA GLY A 275 -23.68 -11.52 19.57
C GLY A 275 -24.21 -11.83 20.97
N ILE A 276 -23.65 -11.21 22.00
CA ILE A 276 -24.11 -11.34 23.39
C ILE A 276 -25.54 -10.80 23.54
N GLY A 277 -25.85 -9.66 22.93
CA GLY A 277 -27.19 -9.06 22.95
C GLY A 277 -28.24 -9.97 22.32
N LEU A 278 -27.91 -10.59 21.18
CA LEU A 278 -28.77 -11.60 20.55
C LEU A 278 -28.96 -12.82 21.46
N MET A 279 -27.89 -13.34 22.04
CA MET A 279 -27.97 -14.52 22.91
C MET A 279 -28.76 -14.24 24.21
N GLY A 280 -28.65 -13.02 24.75
CA GLY A 280 -29.41 -12.54 25.90
C GLY A 280 -30.88 -12.20 25.59
N SER A 281 -31.27 -12.11 24.31
CA SER A 281 -32.67 -11.81 23.94
C SER A 281 -33.62 -12.99 24.18
N ALA A 282 -33.12 -14.23 24.15
CA ALA A 282 -33.91 -15.45 24.36
C ALA A 282 -34.61 -15.52 25.73
N PRO A 283 -33.93 -15.31 26.88
CA PRO A 283 -34.61 -15.24 28.17
C PRO A 283 -35.52 -14.02 28.31
N LEU A 284 -35.22 -12.91 27.62
CA LEU A 284 -36.07 -11.72 27.61
C LEU A 284 -37.47 -12.01 27.02
N ILE A 285 -37.55 -12.84 25.98
CA ILE A 285 -38.82 -13.27 25.38
C ILE A 285 -39.69 -14.02 26.41
N GLN A 286 -39.06 -14.86 27.24
CA GLN A 286 -39.77 -15.64 28.26
C GLN A 286 -40.25 -14.76 29.42
N LEU A 287 -39.43 -13.80 29.85
CA LEU A 287 -39.76 -12.90 30.96
C LEU A 287 -40.87 -11.88 30.63
N PHE A 288 -40.97 -11.43 29.37
CA PHE A 288 -41.92 -10.39 28.98
C PHE A 288 -43.21 -10.91 28.32
N SER A 289 -43.42 -12.24 28.25
CA SER A 289 -44.64 -12.88 27.69
C SER A 289 -45.16 -12.16 26.43
N LEU A 290 -44.26 -11.86 25.49
CA LEU A 290 -44.58 -11.15 24.26
C LEU A 290 -45.62 -11.95 23.46
N GLU A 291 -46.80 -11.35 23.23
CA GLU A 291 -47.88 -11.93 22.44
C GLU A 291 -47.33 -12.48 21.10
N ASP A 292 -47.88 -13.63 20.66
CA ASP A 292 -47.42 -14.35 19.47
C ASP A 292 -47.39 -13.49 18.20
N ALA A 293 -48.22 -12.43 18.13
CA ALA A 293 -48.33 -11.50 17.00
C ALA A 293 -47.46 -10.22 17.14
N SER A 294 -46.61 -10.09 18.16
CA SER A 294 -45.83 -8.86 18.35
C SER A 294 -44.70 -8.73 17.31
N LEU A 295 -44.57 -7.53 16.75
CA LEU A 295 -43.45 -7.14 15.87
C LEU A 295 -42.09 -7.39 16.53
N ALA A 296 -42.00 -7.27 17.86
CA ALA A 296 -40.79 -7.54 18.63
C ALA A 296 -40.36 -9.01 18.55
N ARG A 297 -41.31 -9.94 18.67
CA ARG A 297 -41.03 -11.38 18.54
C ARG A 297 -40.58 -11.73 17.12
N MET A 298 -41.27 -11.20 16.11
CA MET A 298 -40.86 -11.37 14.70
C MET A 298 -39.44 -10.84 14.45
N LEU A 299 -39.11 -9.65 14.97
CA LEU A 299 -37.78 -9.06 14.82
C LEU A 299 -36.69 -9.90 15.50
N ILE A 300 -36.95 -10.44 16.71
CA ILE A 300 -35.97 -11.28 17.41
C ILE A 300 -35.73 -12.61 16.67
N PHE A 301 -36.79 -13.24 16.12
CA PHE A 301 -36.65 -14.48 15.35
C PHE A 301 -35.93 -14.28 14.01
N HIS A 302 -36.12 -13.13 13.35
CA HIS A 302 -35.46 -12.83 12.06
C HIS A 302 -34.17 -12.03 12.19
N ALA A 303 -33.82 -11.53 13.38
CA ALA A 303 -32.57 -10.80 13.61
C ALA A 303 -31.31 -11.63 13.32
N PRO A 304 -31.20 -12.91 13.75
CA PRO A 304 -30.03 -13.73 13.42
C PRO A 304 -29.78 -13.90 11.91
N PRO A 305 -30.76 -14.31 11.07
CA PRO A 305 -30.52 -14.39 9.63
C PRO A 305 -30.30 -13.01 8.98
N MET A 306 -30.96 -11.95 9.43
CA MET A 306 -30.70 -10.59 8.92
C MET A 306 -29.29 -10.10 9.26
N LEU A 307 -28.78 -10.40 10.46
CA LEU A 307 -27.42 -10.08 10.85
C LEU A 307 -26.40 -10.91 10.08
N LEU A 308 -26.68 -12.19 9.82
CA LEU A 308 -25.84 -13.02 8.97
C LEU A 308 -25.74 -12.42 7.55
N ILE A 309 -26.86 -12.05 6.94
CA ILE A 309 -26.91 -11.35 5.65
C ILE A 309 -26.11 -10.04 5.74
N GLY A 310 -26.32 -9.24 6.79
CA GLY A 310 -25.58 -8.01 7.02
C GLY A 310 -24.07 -8.21 7.10
N ILE A 311 -23.60 -9.25 7.78
CA ILE A 311 -22.17 -9.62 7.89
C ILE A 311 -21.62 -10.01 6.52
N PHE A 312 -22.33 -10.82 5.73
CA PHE A 312 -21.90 -11.18 4.37
C PHE A 312 -21.93 -10.00 3.39
N MET A 313 -22.76 -8.99 3.64
CA MET A 313 -22.75 -7.74 2.88
C MET A 313 -21.59 -6.80 3.29
N MET A 314 -20.89 -7.05 4.40
CA MET A 314 -19.72 -6.27 4.78
C MET A 314 -18.54 -6.65 3.88
N ARG A 315 -17.74 -5.64 3.47
CA ARG A 315 -16.55 -5.85 2.64
C ARG A 315 -15.39 -6.53 3.39
N GLU A 316 -15.46 -6.56 4.71
CA GLU A 316 -14.46 -7.14 5.59
C GLU A 316 -15.20 -7.94 6.66
N LEU A 317 -14.78 -9.18 6.90
CA LEU A 317 -15.35 -10.00 7.95
C LEU A 317 -15.03 -9.36 9.32
N PRO A 318 -16.04 -9.13 10.18
CA PRO A 318 -15.79 -8.65 11.52
C PRO A 318 -14.96 -9.70 12.27
N VAL A 319 -13.87 -9.26 12.86
CA VAL A 319 -13.03 -10.15 13.66
C VAL A 319 -13.65 -10.24 15.05
N ILE A 320 -14.19 -11.41 15.34
CA ILE A 320 -14.80 -11.72 16.63
C ILE A 320 -13.66 -12.11 17.57
N GLU A 321 -13.06 -11.11 18.19
CA GLU A 321 -12.06 -11.27 19.24
C GLU A 321 -12.41 -10.37 20.42
N ILE A 322 -12.07 -10.80 21.64
CA ILE A 322 -12.14 -9.92 22.81
C ILE A 322 -11.00 -8.91 22.65
N PRO A 323 -11.29 -7.61 22.44
CA PRO A 323 -10.23 -6.66 22.16
C PRO A 323 -9.35 -6.49 23.42
N PRO A 324 -8.02 -6.48 23.27
CA PRO A 324 -7.14 -6.19 24.39
C PRO A 324 -7.45 -4.80 24.93
N MET A 325 -7.47 -4.67 26.26
CA MET A 325 -7.58 -3.37 26.90
C MET A 325 -6.38 -2.49 26.49
N PRO A 326 -6.57 -1.16 26.35
CA PRO A 326 -5.49 -0.26 25.99
C PRO A 326 -4.48 -0.17 27.14
N ARG A 327 -3.48 -1.04 27.13
CA ARG A 327 -2.37 -1.04 28.09
C ARG A 327 -1.25 -0.14 27.62
N ARG A 328 -0.47 0.37 28.58
CA ARG A 328 0.80 1.04 28.30
C ARG A 328 1.82 -0.01 27.84
N LEU A 329 2.66 0.35 26.87
CA LEU A 329 3.82 -0.43 26.50
C LEU A 329 4.78 -0.52 27.70
N VAL A 330 5.40 -1.68 27.86
CA VAL A 330 6.32 -1.97 28.98
C VAL A 330 7.77 -1.60 28.62
N GLY A 331 8.02 -1.14 27.38
CA GLY A 331 9.30 -0.62 26.90
C GLY A 331 9.32 0.91 26.79
N ARG A 332 10.53 1.49 26.83
CA ARG A 332 10.76 2.94 26.61
C ARG A 332 11.05 3.31 25.16
N ASP A 333 11.32 2.31 24.31
CA ASP A 333 11.74 2.53 22.94
C ASP A 333 10.75 1.90 21.96
N TRP A 334 10.47 2.62 20.86
CA TRP A 334 9.66 2.13 19.75
C TRP A 334 10.38 1.10 18.89
N ILE A 335 11.70 1.21 18.84
CA ILE A 335 12.59 0.46 17.95
C ILE A 335 13.60 -0.27 18.81
N ILE A 336 13.67 -1.59 18.62
CA ILE A 336 14.61 -2.45 19.34
C ILE A 336 15.61 -2.99 18.34
N ASP A 337 16.87 -2.80 18.64
CA ASP A 337 17.98 -3.35 17.89
C ASP A 337 18.18 -4.83 18.27
N ASP A 338 17.94 -5.75 17.32
CA ASP A 338 18.13 -7.20 17.51
C ASP A 338 19.60 -7.54 17.85
N GLY A 339 20.55 -6.62 17.58
CA GLY A 339 21.99 -6.78 17.86
C GLY A 339 22.39 -6.77 19.33
N LYS A 340 21.64 -6.08 20.21
CA LYS A 340 21.98 -6.00 21.65
C LYS A 340 21.65 -7.29 22.42
N GLY A 341 20.68 -8.08 21.97
CA GLY A 341 20.28 -9.32 22.65
C GLY A 341 21.32 -10.44 22.62
N ARG A 342 22.30 -10.38 21.70
CA ARG A 342 23.37 -11.38 21.57
C ARG A 342 24.59 -11.10 22.45
N LEU A 343 24.82 -9.85 22.83
CA LEU A 343 25.95 -9.46 23.70
C LEU A 343 25.63 -9.58 25.20
N GLU A 344 24.39 -9.32 25.61
CA GLU A 344 23.98 -9.48 27.02
C GLU A 344 23.83 -10.96 27.44
N ARG A 345 23.40 -11.87 26.54
CA ARG A 345 23.36 -13.31 26.86
C ARG A 345 24.73 -13.97 26.97
N ARG A 346 25.77 -13.37 26.38
CA ARG A 346 27.15 -13.89 26.46
C ARG A 346 27.89 -13.44 27.71
N SER A 347 27.44 -12.35 28.36
CA SER A 347 28.11 -11.79 29.54
C SER A 347 27.61 -12.37 30.87
N VAL A 348 26.44 -13.04 30.89
CA VAL A 348 25.90 -13.69 32.10
C VAL A 348 26.41 -15.13 32.27
N GLN A 349 27.03 -15.74 31.25
CA GLN A 349 27.49 -17.14 31.29
C GLN A 349 29.00 -17.32 31.52
N GLY A 350 29.71 -16.25 31.90
CA GLY A 350 31.18 -16.24 32.09
C GLY A 350 31.66 -15.97 33.51
N ALA A 351 30.77 -15.95 34.52
CA ALA A 351 31.12 -15.61 35.90
C ALA A 351 30.75 -16.71 36.92
N GLU A 352 31.02 -17.98 36.60
CA GLU A 352 31.11 -19.06 37.60
C GLU A 352 32.18 -20.06 37.16
N ALA A 353 33.45 -19.69 37.35
CA ALA A 353 34.58 -20.61 37.47
C ALA A 353 35.77 -19.83 38.04
N GLY A 354 35.86 -19.79 39.37
CA GLY A 354 36.99 -19.31 40.14
C GLY A 354 37.04 -20.07 41.45
#